data_AF-A0A131YNE3-F1
#
_entry.id   AF-A0A131YNE3-F1
#
_cell.length_a   1.000
_cell.length_b   1.000
_cell.length_c   1.000
_cell.angle_alpha   90.00
_cell.angle_beta   90.00
_cell.angle_gamma   90.00
#
_symmetry.space_group_name_H-M   'P 1'
#
loop_
_entity.id
_entity.type
_entity.pdbx_description
1 polymer ?
#
loop_
_entity_poly.entity_id
_entity_poly.type
_entity_poly.pdbx_seq_one_letter_code
_entity_poly.pdbx_strand_id
1 'polypeptide(L)'
;MKESTMIFSLSMITSSVQIYNIMNNIKEDDLQHLQFFAEYGRLAQKDNKTQAFQKLLFLVRDWNWAHEFEYGSRGGRSLMASRLKTTDGQAAELKTLRQNILSCFSDIDCFLMPSPGKKVVSDKSFDGRLADIEEEFRVKLLELVFSILAPENLLVKEINGRKLSCQDLMILFKAHVDVFKGGDLPNPTSMLMATANATNMAAVDKATKRYMSGMKNRPRRNLDRLREFHDELLAEAKKVFDEFPKMGGEAISSTSKDALIKELEDLFRHFYEEEEKLIRIETEAEAQRQRERQEEKKREEQRERERIAEKERSEAREKEIQREREAFRERETAFLAQEAASKAKLENLTEEIDRERKQARETEEKMRNEMLAKGIEIENLRKSIEKNQKQVAAIQLSTEVIRLVANGVQGTSACVQSLIRPGTQSAMQPAMQPAMQPAMHPLHILQLLGNLTRK
;
A
#
# COMPACT_ATOMS: atom_id res chain seq x y z
N MET A 1 -44.26 -53.78 -18.99
CA MET A 1 -43.70 -54.40 -17.77
C MET A 1 -42.41 -53.71 -17.34
N LYS A 2 -41.23 -53.89 -17.97
CA LYS A 2 -39.97 -53.21 -17.55
C LYS A 2 -40.12 -51.72 -17.25
N GLU A 3 -40.62 -50.94 -18.23
CA GLU A 3 -40.88 -49.50 -18.10
C GLU A 3 -41.90 -49.20 -16.98
N SER A 4 -42.97 -50.00 -16.92
CA SER A 4 -44.02 -49.93 -15.90
C SER A 4 -43.43 -50.06 -14.48
N THR A 5 -42.50 -51.00 -14.28
CA THR A 5 -41.77 -51.17 -13.02
C THR A 5 -40.87 -49.98 -12.74
N MET A 6 -40.13 -49.45 -13.71
CA MET A 6 -39.27 -48.27 -13.51
C MET A 6 -40.06 -47.01 -13.11
N ILE A 7 -41.20 -46.74 -13.76
CA ILE A 7 -42.09 -45.63 -13.39
C ILE A 7 -42.69 -45.82 -11.99
N PHE A 8 -43.11 -47.04 -11.65
CA PHE A 8 -43.63 -47.35 -10.32
C PHE A 8 -42.54 -47.20 -9.24
N SER A 9 -41.29 -47.58 -9.54
CA SER A 9 -40.14 -47.37 -8.65
C SER A 9 -39.85 -45.90 -8.37
N LEU A 10 -39.86 -45.05 -9.40
CA LEU A 10 -39.70 -43.61 -9.24
C LEU A 10 -40.84 -43.02 -8.39
N SER A 11 -42.10 -43.41 -8.64
CA SER A 11 -43.26 -43.00 -7.85
C SER A 11 -43.11 -43.41 -6.37
N MET A 12 -42.79 -44.67 -6.11
CA MET A 12 -42.68 -45.24 -4.75
C MET A 12 -41.59 -44.53 -3.92
N ILE A 13 -40.41 -44.33 -4.49
CA ILE A 13 -39.26 -43.82 -3.75
C ILE A 13 -39.38 -42.31 -3.50
N THR A 14 -40.00 -41.56 -4.42
CA THR A 14 -40.16 -40.10 -4.31
C THR A 14 -41.40 -39.65 -3.53
N SER A 15 -42.46 -40.46 -3.45
CA SER A 15 -43.70 -40.13 -2.73
C SER A 15 -43.63 -40.34 -1.21
N SER A 16 -44.42 -39.58 -0.45
CA SER A 16 -44.70 -39.81 0.98
C SER A 16 -45.97 -40.64 1.21
N VAL A 17 -46.91 -40.58 0.26
CA VAL A 17 -48.07 -41.45 0.16
C VAL A 17 -48.08 -42.07 -1.23
N GLN A 18 -47.78 -43.36 -1.34
CA GLN A 18 -48.00 -44.12 -2.57
C GLN A 18 -49.42 -44.68 -2.57
N ILE A 19 -50.25 -44.24 -3.51
CA ILE A 19 -51.53 -44.88 -3.79
C ILE A 19 -51.30 -46.00 -4.80
N TYR A 20 -51.69 -47.23 -4.47
CA TYR A 20 -51.63 -48.40 -5.35
C TYR A 20 -53.06 -48.76 -5.78
N ASN A 21 -53.47 -48.25 -6.93
CA ASN A 21 -54.83 -48.40 -7.48
C ASN A 21 -54.98 -49.77 -8.15
N ILE A 22 -55.73 -50.69 -7.53
CA ILE A 22 -55.97 -52.07 -7.97
C ILE A 22 -57.45 -52.25 -8.35
N MET A 23 -57.75 -53.12 -9.32
CA MET A 23 -59.12 -53.38 -9.78
C MET A 23 -59.72 -54.63 -9.10
N ASN A 24 -60.95 -54.51 -8.59
CA ASN A 24 -61.79 -55.51 -7.95
C ASN A 24 -61.28 -56.12 -6.62
N ASN A 25 -60.05 -56.64 -6.54
CA ASN A 25 -59.53 -57.35 -5.36
C ASN A 25 -58.00 -57.47 -5.41
N ILE A 26 -57.34 -57.52 -4.25
CA ILE A 26 -55.89 -57.68 -4.10
C ILE A 26 -55.52 -59.16 -4.27
N LYS A 27 -54.63 -59.46 -5.22
CA LYS A 27 -54.10 -60.80 -5.54
C LYS A 27 -52.66 -60.97 -5.05
N GLU A 28 -52.13 -62.19 -5.13
CA GLU A 28 -50.71 -62.43 -4.86
C GLU A 28 -49.81 -61.70 -5.87
N ASP A 29 -50.18 -61.67 -7.15
CA ASP A 29 -49.46 -60.96 -8.22
C ASP A 29 -49.26 -59.47 -7.88
N ASP A 30 -50.31 -58.82 -7.33
CA ASP A 30 -50.26 -57.42 -6.91
C ASP A 30 -49.25 -57.19 -5.78
N LEU A 31 -49.10 -58.17 -4.88
CA LEU A 31 -48.10 -58.16 -3.81
C LEU A 31 -46.69 -58.51 -4.33
N GLN A 32 -46.58 -59.40 -5.32
CA GLN A 32 -45.29 -59.74 -5.95
C GLN A 32 -44.67 -58.54 -6.69
N HIS A 33 -45.50 -57.66 -7.29
CA HIS A 33 -45.02 -56.38 -7.82
C HIS A 33 -44.32 -55.49 -6.76
N LEU A 34 -44.57 -55.72 -5.47
CA LEU A 34 -43.90 -54.99 -4.38
C LEU A 34 -42.56 -55.60 -3.95
N GLN A 35 -42.19 -56.80 -4.43
CA GLN A 35 -40.99 -57.53 -4.01
C GLN A 35 -39.69 -56.72 -4.20
N PHE A 36 -39.58 -55.97 -5.30
CA PHE A 36 -38.43 -55.09 -5.56
C PHE A 36 -38.28 -53.99 -4.51
N PHE A 37 -39.39 -53.38 -4.08
CA PHE A 37 -39.40 -52.35 -3.02
C PHE A 37 -39.16 -52.95 -1.66
N ALA A 38 -39.70 -54.15 -1.42
CA ALA A 38 -39.47 -54.91 -0.21
C ALA A 38 -37.98 -55.28 -0.04
N GLU A 39 -37.24 -55.54 -1.13
CA GLU A 39 -35.79 -55.71 -1.08
C GLU A 39 -35.02 -54.38 -0.97
N TYR A 40 -35.34 -53.38 -1.79
CA TYR A 40 -34.69 -52.05 -1.71
C TYR A 40 -34.84 -51.42 -0.33
N GLY A 41 -36.05 -51.47 0.23
CA GLY A 41 -36.34 -50.94 1.56
C GLY A 41 -35.57 -51.66 2.66
N ARG A 42 -35.51 -53.00 2.61
CA ARG A 42 -34.67 -53.82 3.50
C ARG A 42 -33.18 -53.45 3.43
N LEU A 43 -32.67 -53.10 2.25
CA LEU A 43 -31.28 -52.63 2.10
C LEU A 43 -31.10 -51.23 2.69
N ALA A 44 -32.01 -50.28 2.43
CA ALA A 44 -31.96 -48.93 2.98
C ALA A 44 -32.11 -48.90 4.53
N GLN A 45 -32.88 -49.85 5.08
CA GLN A 45 -33.06 -50.09 6.51
C GLN A 45 -31.87 -50.72 7.20
N LYS A 46 -30.97 -51.42 6.48
CA LYS A 46 -29.90 -52.20 7.09
C LYS A 46 -28.99 -51.35 8.00
N ASP A 47 -28.83 -50.08 7.65
CA ASP A 47 -27.99 -49.12 8.37
C ASP A 47 -28.82 -48.06 9.16
N ASN A 48 -30.16 -48.15 9.17
CA ASN A 48 -31.05 -47.13 9.74
C ASN A 48 -32.19 -47.72 10.59
N LYS A 49 -32.49 -47.10 11.73
CA LYS A 49 -33.61 -47.53 12.62
C LYS A 49 -35.00 -47.13 12.11
N THR A 50 -35.08 -46.40 11.00
CA THR A 50 -36.32 -45.84 10.42
C THR A 50 -36.77 -46.64 9.20
N GLN A 51 -38.06 -46.63 8.91
CA GLN A 51 -38.60 -47.32 7.76
C GLN A 51 -38.23 -46.61 6.44
N ALA A 52 -38.10 -47.37 5.34
CA ALA A 52 -37.59 -46.85 4.06
C ALA A 52 -38.63 -46.05 3.29
N PHE A 53 -39.91 -46.38 3.48
CA PHE A 53 -41.05 -45.71 2.90
C PHE A 53 -42.04 -45.29 3.99
N GLN A 54 -42.91 -44.34 3.65
CA GLN A 54 -43.91 -43.79 4.57
C GLN A 54 -45.25 -44.54 4.40
N LYS A 55 -46.28 -43.93 3.80
CA LYS A 55 -47.60 -44.57 3.65
C LYS A 55 -47.75 -45.28 2.28
N LEU A 56 -48.18 -46.54 2.32
CA LEU A 56 -48.73 -47.26 1.17
C LEU A 56 -50.25 -47.41 1.35
N LEU A 57 -51.02 -46.87 0.41
CA LEU A 57 -52.48 -46.99 0.40
C LEU A 57 -52.93 -47.90 -0.75
N PHE A 58 -53.43 -49.08 -0.42
CA PHE A 58 -54.11 -49.96 -1.38
C PHE A 58 -55.49 -49.38 -1.69
N LEU A 59 -55.70 -48.89 -2.91
CA LEU A 59 -56.99 -48.36 -3.36
C LEU A 59 -57.67 -49.39 -4.25
N VAL A 60 -58.58 -50.17 -3.67
CA VAL A 60 -59.31 -51.21 -4.41
C VAL A 60 -60.54 -50.59 -5.05
N ARG A 61 -60.57 -50.62 -6.39
CA ARG A 61 -61.61 -50.04 -7.24
C ARG A 61 -62.68 -51.08 -7.56
N ASP A 62 -63.93 -50.65 -7.62
CA ASP A 62 -65.08 -51.48 -7.98
C ASP A 62 -65.13 -52.77 -7.13
N TRP A 63 -65.02 -52.59 -5.82
CA TRP A 63 -65.13 -53.67 -4.84
C TRP A 63 -66.57 -54.22 -4.82
N ASN A 64 -66.75 -55.52 -5.05
CA ASN A 64 -68.08 -56.12 -5.23
C ASN A 64 -68.61 -56.88 -3.98
N TRP A 65 -67.78 -57.07 -2.95
CA TRP A 65 -68.09 -57.88 -1.77
C TRP A 65 -68.28 -57.02 -0.51
N ALA A 66 -69.08 -55.95 -0.64
CA ALA A 66 -69.40 -55.01 0.45
C ALA A 66 -70.01 -55.67 1.71
N HIS A 67 -70.54 -56.88 1.56
CA HIS A 67 -71.10 -57.71 2.63
C HIS A 67 -70.04 -58.55 3.38
N GLU A 68 -68.87 -58.80 2.80
CA GLU A 68 -67.72 -59.38 3.50
C GLU A 68 -66.88 -58.28 4.17
N PHE A 69 -66.58 -57.23 3.41
CA PHE A 69 -65.80 -56.07 3.85
C PHE A 69 -66.44 -54.79 3.28
N GLU A 70 -66.89 -53.89 4.16
CA GLU A 70 -67.58 -52.65 3.78
C GLU A 70 -66.69 -51.65 3.03
N TYR A 71 -67.31 -50.72 2.29
CA TYR A 71 -66.59 -49.63 1.63
C TYR A 71 -65.92 -48.65 2.61
N GLY A 72 -64.79 -48.09 2.20
CA GLY A 72 -63.98 -47.19 3.02
C GLY A 72 -62.78 -47.86 3.68
N SER A 73 -62.11 -47.14 4.59
CA SER A 73 -60.87 -47.64 5.19
C SER A 73 -61.06 -48.75 6.23
N ARG A 74 -62.24 -48.88 6.86
CA ARG A 74 -62.47 -49.89 7.91
C ARG A 74 -62.53 -51.29 7.33
N GLY A 75 -63.38 -51.54 6.32
CA GLY A 75 -63.40 -52.81 5.59
C GLY A 75 -62.09 -53.08 4.85
N GLY A 76 -61.46 -52.04 4.28
CA GLY A 76 -60.17 -52.17 3.61
C GLY A 76 -59.05 -52.65 4.52
N ARG A 77 -58.90 -52.11 5.73
CA ARG A 77 -57.93 -52.61 6.72
C ARG A 77 -58.20 -54.06 7.12
N SER A 78 -59.46 -54.47 7.27
CA SER A 78 -59.83 -55.86 7.54
C SER A 78 -59.45 -56.80 6.38
N LEU A 79 -59.67 -56.38 5.12
CA LEU A 79 -59.20 -57.12 3.94
C LEU A 79 -57.67 -57.21 3.90
N MET A 80 -56.97 -56.11 4.17
CA MET A 80 -55.50 -56.07 4.11
C MET A 80 -54.85 -56.94 5.19
N ALA A 81 -55.39 -56.91 6.42
CA ALA A 81 -54.97 -57.80 7.50
C ALA A 81 -55.18 -59.27 7.14
N SER A 82 -56.25 -59.60 6.41
CA SER A 82 -56.48 -60.96 5.88
C SER A 82 -55.44 -61.33 4.81
N ARG A 83 -55.16 -60.45 3.84
CA ARG A 83 -54.22 -60.70 2.73
C ARG A 83 -52.75 -60.79 3.19
N LEU A 84 -52.32 -59.97 4.15
CA LEU A 84 -50.95 -59.98 4.67
C LEU A 84 -50.71 -61.04 5.76
N LYS A 85 -51.76 -61.71 6.26
CA LYS A 85 -51.61 -62.78 7.25
C LYS A 85 -50.74 -63.92 6.73
N THR A 86 -49.65 -64.21 7.45
CA THR A 86 -48.82 -65.39 7.22
C THR A 86 -49.40 -66.62 7.92
N THR A 87 -49.32 -67.79 7.29
CA THR A 87 -49.73 -69.08 7.86
C THR A 87 -48.67 -70.15 7.61
N ASP A 88 -48.54 -71.14 8.49
CA ASP A 88 -47.38 -72.04 8.47
C ASP A 88 -47.27 -72.92 7.22
N GLY A 89 -48.40 -73.21 6.55
CA GLY A 89 -48.42 -73.93 5.27
C GLY A 89 -48.01 -73.11 4.03
N GLN A 90 -47.79 -71.79 4.14
CA GLN A 90 -47.33 -70.97 3.00
C GLN A 90 -45.85 -71.20 2.68
N ALA A 91 -45.51 -71.08 1.39
CA ALA A 91 -44.14 -71.05 0.90
C ALA A 91 -43.32 -69.94 1.59
N ALA A 92 -42.03 -70.21 1.84
CA ALA A 92 -41.13 -69.31 2.56
C ALA A 92 -41.04 -67.92 1.89
N GLU A 93 -40.97 -67.88 0.57
CA GLU A 93 -40.93 -66.65 -0.23
C GLU A 93 -42.14 -65.74 0.02
N LEU A 94 -43.35 -66.31 0.07
CA LEU A 94 -44.60 -65.56 0.32
C LEU A 94 -44.67 -65.02 1.76
N LYS A 95 -44.09 -65.74 2.73
CA LYS A 95 -43.94 -65.26 4.12
C LYS A 95 -42.93 -64.11 4.17
N THR A 96 -41.76 -64.27 3.55
CA THR A 96 -40.70 -63.26 3.49
C THR A 96 -41.16 -61.99 2.78
N LEU A 97 -41.91 -62.12 1.67
CA LEU A 97 -42.51 -60.99 0.96
C LEU A 97 -43.46 -60.18 1.85
N ARG A 98 -44.40 -60.86 2.54
CA ARG A 98 -45.33 -60.22 3.49
C ARG A 98 -44.61 -59.53 4.64
N GLN A 99 -43.59 -60.17 5.21
CA GLN A 99 -42.76 -59.61 6.28
C GLN A 99 -41.98 -58.38 5.82
N ASN A 100 -41.35 -58.42 4.65
CA ASN A 100 -40.60 -57.30 4.10
C ASN A 100 -41.53 -56.13 3.69
N ILE A 101 -42.74 -56.41 3.17
CA ILE A 101 -43.75 -55.37 2.92
C ILE A 101 -44.11 -54.68 4.25
N LEU A 102 -44.47 -55.45 5.28
CA LEU A 102 -44.78 -54.92 6.62
C LEU A 102 -43.61 -54.16 7.28
N SER A 103 -42.36 -54.54 6.99
CA SER A 103 -41.20 -53.83 7.53
C SER A 103 -40.89 -52.53 6.78
N CYS A 104 -41.12 -52.46 5.47
CA CYS A 104 -40.61 -51.36 4.63
C CYS A 104 -41.39 -50.04 4.73
N PHE A 105 -42.68 -50.09 5.09
CA PHE A 105 -43.59 -48.92 5.14
C PHE A 105 -43.99 -48.57 6.58
N SER A 106 -44.02 -47.28 6.91
CA SER A 106 -44.49 -46.80 8.23
C SER A 106 -46.01 -46.89 8.42
N ASP A 107 -46.77 -46.87 7.33
CA ASP A 107 -48.21 -47.09 7.34
C ASP A 107 -48.62 -47.91 6.10
N ILE A 108 -49.47 -48.91 6.30
CA ILE A 108 -50.08 -49.70 5.23
C ILE A 108 -51.58 -49.73 5.48
N ASP A 109 -52.29 -48.95 4.67
CA ASP A 109 -53.72 -48.75 4.77
C ASP A 109 -54.40 -49.24 3.48
N CYS A 110 -55.70 -49.46 3.54
CA CYS A 110 -56.46 -49.96 2.39
C CYS A 110 -57.85 -49.35 2.39
N PHE A 111 -58.32 -48.94 1.21
CA PHE A 111 -59.62 -48.29 1.01
C PHE A 111 -60.38 -49.03 -0.10
N LEU A 112 -61.60 -49.47 0.22
CA LEU A 112 -62.47 -50.16 -0.73
C LEU A 112 -63.47 -49.16 -1.33
N MET A 113 -63.35 -48.89 -2.63
CA MET A 113 -64.28 -48.05 -3.38
C MET A 113 -65.38 -48.90 -4.02
N PRO A 114 -66.65 -48.44 -4.03
CA PRO A 114 -67.68 -49.00 -4.91
C PRO A 114 -67.34 -48.77 -6.38
N SER A 115 -68.16 -49.33 -7.29
CA SER A 115 -68.12 -48.96 -8.70
C SER A 115 -68.69 -47.54 -8.89
N PRO A 116 -68.14 -46.70 -9.79
CA PRO A 116 -68.64 -45.34 -10.03
C PRO A 116 -69.96 -45.28 -10.82
N GLY A 117 -70.46 -46.41 -11.31
CA GLY A 117 -71.72 -46.52 -12.05
C GLY A 117 -71.54 -46.93 -13.51
N LYS A 118 -72.58 -47.56 -14.06
CA LYS A 118 -72.54 -48.11 -15.44
C LYS A 118 -72.22 -47.06 -16.49
N LYS A 119 -72.69 -45.81 -16.31
CA LYS A 119 -72.39 -44.70 -17.22
C LYS A 119 -70.89 -44.37 -17.21
N VAL A 120 -70.29 -44.15 -16.04
CA VAL A 120 -68.85 -43.90 -15.90
C VAL A 120 -67.99 -45.05 -16.46
N VAL A 121 -68.43 -46.30 -16.30
CA VAL A 121 -67.66 -47.49 -16.72
C VAL A 121 -67.78 -47.79 -18.23
N SER A 122 -68.91 -47.48 -18.87
CA SER A 122 -69.22 -47.92 -20.25
C SER A 122 -69.47 -46.79 -21.27
N ASP A 123 -69.79 -45.58 -20.83
CA ASP A 123 -70.12 -44.46 -21.71
C ASP A 123 -68.86 -43.68 -22.11
N LYS A 124 -68.47 -43.79 -23.39
CA LYS A 124 -67.31 -43.06 -23.95
C LYS A 124 -67.53 -41.55 -24.05
N SER A 125 -68.75 -41.05 -23.79
CA SER A 125 -69.08 -39.63 -23.77
C SER A 125 -69.14 -39.02 -22.36
N PHE A 126 -68.84 -39.81 -21.31
CA PHE A 126 -68.79 -39.32 -19.94
C PHE A 126 -67.72 -38.23 -19.76
N ASP A 127 -68.15 -37.04 -19.32
CA ASP A 127 -67.33 -35.82 -19.22
C ASP A 127 -67.03 -35.39 -17.76
N GLY A 128 -67.28 -36.27 -16.78
CA GLY A 128 -66.96 -36.02 -15.37
C GLY A 128 -68.11 -35.46 -14.52
N ARG A 129 -69.31 -35.26 -15.07
CA ARG A 129 -70.47 -34.73 -14.32
C ARG A 129 -70.83 -35.57 -13.10
N LEU A 130 -70.89 -34.93 -11.93
CA LEU A 130 -71.26 -35.58 -10.66
C LEU A 130 -72.67 -36.22 -10.67
N ALA A 131 -73.60 -35.71 -11.48
CA ALA A 131 -74.95 -36.27 -11.62
C ALA A 131 -74.97 -37.65 -12.30
N ASP A 132 -73.90 -38.00 -13.04
CA ASP A 132 -73.75 -39.27 -13.75
C ASP A 132 -72.92 -40.30 -12.96
N ILE A 133 -72.56 -39.99 -11.71
CA ILE A 133 -71.75 -40.82 -10.80
C ILE A 133 -72.63 -41.29 -9.63
N GLU A 134 -72.53 -42.57 -9.29
CA GLU A 134 -73.29 -43.17 -8.17
C GLU A 134 -73.06 -42.44 -6.84
N GLU A 135 -74.12 -42.33 -6.03
CA GLU A 135 -74.06 -41.54 -4.79
C GLU A 135 -73.12 -42.13 -3.76
N GLU A 136 -73.13 -43.45 -3.58
CA GLU A 136 -72.22 -44.15 -2.68
C GLU A 136 -70.74 -43.95 -3.10
N PHE A 137 -70.46 -43.90 -4.40
CA PHE A 137 -69.13 -43.55 -4.91
C PHE A 137 -68.76 -42.10 -4.59
N ARG A 138 -69.68 -41.15 -4.75
CA ARG A 138 -69.44 -39.74 -4.39
C ARG A 138 -69.17 -39.57 -2.89
N VAL A 139 -69.92 -40.24 -2.02
CA VAL A 139 -69.70 -40.24 -0.57
C VAL A 139 -68.34 -40.84 -0.21
N LYS A 140 -68.00 -42.02 -0.76
CA LYS A 140 -66.73 -42.69 -0.47
C LYS A 140 -65.52 -42.00 -1.10
N LEU A 141 -65.68 -41.29 -2.22
CA LEU A 141 -64.64 -40.43 -2.79
C LEU A 141 -64.30 -39.25 -1.88
N LEU A 142 -65.31 -38.64 -1.22
CA LEU A 142 -65.06 -37.57 -0.23
C LEU A 142 -64.29 -38.11 0.98
N GLU A 143 -64.71 -39.25 1.55
CA GLU A 143 -64.00 -39.93 2.65
C GLU A 143 -62.52 -40.21 2.28
N LEU A 144 -62.29 -40.78 1.08
CA LEU A 144 -60.96 -41.04 0.54
C LEU A 144 -60.12 -39.76 0.42
N VAL A 145 -60.65 -38.72 -0.23
CA VAL A 145 -59.93 -37.47 -0.49
C VAL A 145 -59.53 -36.78 0.82
N PHE A 146 -60.42 -36.67 1.81
CA PHE A 146 -60.06 -36.08 3.11
C PHE A 146 -59.05 -36.95 3.88
N SER A 147 -59.13 -38.29 3.79
CA SER A 147 -58.17 -39.19 4.44
C SER A 147 -56.71 -39.07 3.95
N ILE A 148 -56.50 -38.42 2.80
CA ILE A 148 -55.18 -38.23 2.17
C ILE A 148 -54.75 -36.75 2.13
N LEU A 149 -55.70 -35.83 1.86
CA LEU A 149 -55.40 -34.44 1.51
C LEU A 149 -55.89 -33.39 2.53
N ALA A 150 -56.57 -33.80 3.62
CA ALA A 150 -56.82 -32.87 4.72
C ALA A 150 -55.50 -32.44 5.37
N PRO A 151 -55.33 -31.18 5.82
CA PRO A 151 -54.05 -30.65 6.32
C PRO A 151 -53.36 -31.50 7.38
N GLU A 152 -54.14 -32.11 8.27
CA GLU A 152 -53.71 -33.02 9.34
C GLU A 152 -53.16 -34.37 8.84
N ASN A 153 -53.53 -34.79 7.61
CA ASN A 153 -53.12 -36.04 6.98
C ASN A 153 -51.94 -35.86 6.00
N LEU A 154 -51.49 -34.63 5.73
CA LEU A 154 -50.43 -34.34 4.75
C LEU A 154 -49.04 -34.78 5.24
N LEU A 155 -48.62 -35.98 4.84
CA LEU A 155 -47.28 -36.48 5.12
C LEU A 155 -46.20 -35.73 4.32
N VAL A 156 -45.36 -34.96 5.02
CA VAL A 156 -44.11 -34.43 4.46
C VAL A 156 -43.19 -35.59 4.08
N LYS A 157 -42.53 -35.52 2.92
CA LYS A 157 -41.61 -36.57 2.46
C LYS A 157 -40.35 -36.62 3.34
N GLU A 158 -40.07 -37.80 3.88
CA GLU A 158 -38.90 -38.07 4.72
C GLU A 158 -37.98 -39.15 4.13
N ILE A 159 -36.68 -39.03 4.44
CA ILE A 159 -35.66 -40.09 4.30
C ILE A 159 -34.88 -40.13 5.61
N ASN A 160 -34.69 -41.33 6.17
CA ASN A 160 -33.93 -41.57 7.40
C ASN A 160 -34.34 -40.64 8.58
N GLY A 161 -35.66 -40.46 8.75
CA GLY A 161 -36.28 -39.62 9.78
C GLY A 161 -36.11 -38.12 9.57
N ARG A 162 -35.79 -37.67 8.36
CA ARG A 162 -35.57 -36.24 8.04
C ARG A 162 -36.40 -35.77 6.86
N LYS A 163 -37.07 -34.63 7.07
CA LYS A 163 -37.93 -33.95 6.11
C LYS A 163 -37.12 -33.35 4.96
N LEU A 164 -37.58 -33.59 3.74
CA LEU A 164 -37.00 -33.06 2.51
C LEU A 164 -37.70 -31.77 2.09
N SER A 165 -36.92 -30.77 1.69
CA SER A 165 -37.49 -29.63 0.94
C SER A 165 -37.72 -30.01 -0.53
N CYS A 166 -38.48 -29.19 -1.26
CA CYS A 166 -38.64 -29.35 -2.71
C CYS A 166 -37.31 -29.33 -3.48
N GLN A 167 -36.29 -28.62 -2.98
CA GLN A 167 -34.96 -28.61 -3.57
C GLN A 167 -34.22 -29.94 -3.36
N ASP A 168 -34.28 -30.48 -2.14
CA ASP A 168 -33.63 -31.76 -1.80
C ASP A 168 -34.32 -32.93 -2.53
N LEU A 169 -35.66 -32.87 -2.68
CA LEU A 169 -36.43 -33.83 -3.48
C LEU A 169 -36.06 -33.79 -4.97
N MET A 170 -35.81 -32.61 -5.54
CA MET A 170 -35.38 -32.47 -6.95
C MET A 170 -33.98 -33.05 -7.20
N ILE A 171 -33.10 -33.03 -6.19
CA ILE A 171 -31.78 -33.67 -6.24
C ILE A 171 -31.92 -35.19 -6.28
N LEU A 172 -32.74 -35.76 -5.38
CA LEU A 172 -33.08 -37.19 -5.37
C LEU A 172 -33.72 -37.63 -6.69
N PHE A 173 -34.67 -36.84 -7.22
CA PHE A 173 -35.38 -37.18 -8.47
C PHE A 173 -34.40 -37.33 -9.64
N LYS A 174 -33.45 -36.40 -9.78
CA LYS A 174 -32.37 -36.49 -10.79
C LYS A 174 -31.52 -37.73 -10.58
N ALA A 175 -31.05 -37.96 -9.36
CA ALA A 175 -30.23 -39.12 -9.01
C ALA A 175 -30.89 -40.45 -9.37
N HIS A 176 -32.17 -40.63 -9.05
CA HIS A 176 -32.91 -41.84 -9.39
C HIS A 176 -33.11 -41.97 -10.91
N VAL A 177 -33.51 -40.90 -11.60
CA VAL A 177 -33.67 -40.90 -13.06
C VAL A 177 -32.35 -41.24 -13.76
N ASP A 178 -31.21 -40.75 -13.28
CA ASP A 178 -29.88 -41.05 -13.83
C ASP A 178 -29.53 -42.54 -13.71
N VAL A 179 -29.98 -43.23 -12.65
CA VAL A 179 -29.83 -44.70 -12.52
C VAL A 179 -30.70 -45.46 -13.52
N PHE A 180 -31.94 -45.03 -13.76
CA PHE A 180 -32.86 -45.70 -14.69
C PHE A 180 -32.53 -45.46 -16.19
N LYS A 181 -31.60 -44.54 -16.52
CA LYS A 181 -31.14 -44.32 -17.91
C LYS A 181 -30.52 -45.55 -18.57
N GLY A 182 -30.13 -46.58 -17.80
CA GLY A 182 -29.60 -47.84 -18.33
C GLY A 182 -30.61 -48.71 -19.10
N GLY A 183 -31.91 -48.38 -19.08
CA GLY A 183 -32.97 -49.11 -19.81
C GLY A 183 -33.39 -50.46 -19.19
N ASP A 184 -32.53 -51.05 -18.37
CA ASP A 184 -32.85 -52.18 -17.50
C ASP A 184 -33.15 -51.75 -16.06
N LEU A 185 -33.91 -52.59 -15.34
CA LEU A 185 -34.21 -52.36 -13.93
C LEU A 185 -32.93 -52.53 -13.10
N PRO A 186 -32.45 -51.49 -12.38
CA PRO A 186 -31.22 -51.55 -11.62
C PRO A 186 -31.35 -52.54 -10.45
N ASN A 187 -30.26 -53.22 -10.10
CA ASN A 187 -30.19 -53.99 -8.85
C ASN A 187 -30.49 -53.05 -7.66
N PRO A 188 -31.35 -53.44 -6.69
CA PRO A 188 -31.64 -52.63 -5.50
C PRO A 188 -30.41 -52.09 -4.78
N THR A 189 -29.32 -52.86 -4.74
CA THR A 189 -28.02 -52.47 -4.16
C THR A 189 -27.38 -51.32 -4.95
N SER A 190 -27.31 -51.43 -6.28
CA SER A 190 -26.78 -50.38 -7.16
C SER A 190 -27.62 -49.10 -7.09
N MET A 191 -28.94 -49.24 -6.99
CA MET A 191 -29.85 -48.10 -6.82
C MET A 191 -29.64 -47.40 -5.47
N LEU A 192 -29.47 -48.16 -4.38
CA LEU A 192 -29.17 -47.59 -3.06
C LEU A 192 -27.81 -46.88 -3.05
N MET A 193 -26.77 -47.49 -3.62
CA MET A 193 -25.43 -46.88 -3.72
C MET A 193 -25.43 -45.58 -4.53
N ALA A 194 -26.11 -45.54 -5.68
CA ALA A 194 -26.21 -44.32 -6.47
C ALA A 194 -27.02 -43.22 -5.76
N THR A 195 -28.08 -43.58 -5.04
CA THR A 195 -28.85 -42.64 -4.21
C THR A 195 -28.00 -42.10 -3.06
N ALA A 196 -27.21 -42.96 -2.41
CA ALA A 196 -26.26 -42.59 -1.38
C ALA A 196 -25.23 -41.60 -1.92
N ASN A 197 -24.55 -41.93 -3.02
CA ASN A 197 -23.53 -41.07 -3.62
C ASN A 197 -24.09 -39.70 -4.00
N ALA A 198 -25.25 -39.64 -4.67
CA ALA A 198 -25.85 -38.36 -5.07
C ALA A 198 -26.34 -37.51 -3.88
N THR A 199 -26.92 -38.12 -2.84
CA THR A 199 -27.32 -37.38 -1.63
C THR A 199 -26.12 -36.89 -0.82
N ASN A 200 -25.03 -37.67 -0.78
CA ASN A 200 -23.78 -37.23 -0.16
C ASN A 200 -23.13 -36.09 -0.96
N MET A 201 -22.99 -36.21 -2.28
CA MET A 201 -22.47 -35.14 -3.15
C MET A 201 -23.28 -33.84 -3.02
N ALA A 202 -24.60 -33.93 -2.88
CA ALA A 202 -25.46 -32.78 -2.63
C ALA A 202 -25.27 -32.17 -1.24
N ALA A 203 -25.02 -32.98 -0.21
CA ALA A 203 -24.66 -32.49 1.12
C ALA A 203 -23.30 -31.75 1.11
N VAL A 204 -22.31 -32.29 0.38
CA VAL A 204 -21.00 -31.65 0.16
C VAL A 204 -21.20 -30.30 -0.56
N ASP A 205 -21.88 -30.28 -1.71
CA ASP A 205 -22.16 -29.06 -2.48
C ASP A 205 -22.86 -27.97 -1.65
N LYS A 206 -23.87 -28.35 -0.84
CA LYS A 206 -24.62 -27.44 0.04
C LYS A 206 -23.72 -26.88 1.16
N ALA A 207 -22.87 -27.72 1.75
CA ALA A 207 -21.92 -27.33 2.80
C ALA A 207 -20.79 -26.43 2.25
N THR A 208 -20.15 -26.81 1.15
CA THR A 208 -19.11 -26.01 0.47
C THR A 208 -19.68 -24.66 0.03
N LYS A 209 -20.91 -24.59 -0.49
CA LYS A 209 -21.60 -23.32 -0.79
C LYS A 209 -21.84 -22.47 0.46
N ARG A 210 -22.24 -23.06 1.59
CA ARG A 210 -22.41 -22.32 2.86
C ARG A 210 -21.07 -21.73 3.35
N TYR A 211 -20.01 -22.53 3.32
CA TYR A 211 -18.65 -22.11 3.69
C TYR A 211 -18.12 -20.99 2.79
N MET A 212 -18.12 -21.23 1.47
CA MET A 212 -17.60 -20.28 0.47
C MET A 212 -18.42 -18.97 0.41
N SER A 213 -19.70 -19.01 0.78
CA SER A 213 -20.48 -17.77 0.93
C SER A 213 -20.11 -16.99 2.20
N GLY A 214 -19.67 -17.66 3.27
CA GLY A 214 -19.15 -17.02 4.49
C GLY A 214 -17.76 -16.40 4.27
N MET A 215 -16.82 -17.14 3.65
CA MET A 215 -15.43 -16.71 3.43
C MET A 215 -15.25 -15.51 2.48
N LYS A 216 -16.34 -15.03 1.86
CA LYS A 216 -16.39 -13.72 1.19
C LYS A 216 -16.23 -12.56 2.18
N ASN A 217 -16.77 -12.70 3.38
CA ASN A 217 -16.77 -11.70 4.45
C ASN A 217 -15.63 -11.93 5.45
N ARG A 218 -14.57 -12.67 5.06
CA ARG A 218 -13.49 -13.07 5.96
C ARG A 218 -12.76 -11.86 6.58
N PRO A 219 -12.32 -11.94 7.85
CA PRO A 219 -11.42 -10.96 8.44
C PRO A 219 -10.18 -10.71 7.58
N ARG A 220 -9.71 -9.46 7.58
CA ARG A 220 -8.51 -9.01 6.89
C ARG A 220 -7.47 -8.50 7.88
N ARG A 221 -6.19 -8.53 7.50
CA ARG A 221 -5.02 -8.05 8.27
C ARG A 221 -4.80 -8.72 9.64
N ASN A 222 -5.48 -9.82 9.94
CA ASN A 222 -5.33 -10.56 11.18
C ASN A 222 -5.53 -12.07 10.91
N LEU A 223 -4.44 -12.83 11.00
CA LEU A 223 -4.42 -14.26 10.65
C LEU A 223 -5.07 -15.14 11.73
N ASP A 224 -5.02 -14.73 12.99
CA ASP A 224 -5.64 -15.46 14.11
C ASP A 224 -7.16 -15.41 14.00
N ARG A 225 -7.73 -14.20 13.82
CA ARG A 225 -9.17 -14.01 13.55
C ARG A 225 -9.63 -14.66 12.25
N LEU A 226 -8.78 -14.71 11.24
CA LEU A 226 -9.07 -15.43 9.99
C LEU A 226 -9.14 -16.94 10.23
N ARG A 227 -8.37 -17.49 11.18
CA ARG A 227 -8.43 -18.89 11.61
C ARG A 227 -9.66 -19.16 12.48
N GLU A 228 -9.93 -18.33 13.49
CA GLU A 228 -11.14 -18.40 14.32
C GLU A 228 -12.41 -18.43 13.45
N PHE A 229 -12.50 -17.51 12.47
CA PHE A 229 -13.62 -17.42 11.53
C PHE A 229 -13.71 -18.61 10.55
N HIS A 230 -12.57 -19.22 10.20
CA HIS A 230 -12.57 -20.48 9.45
C HIS A 230 -13.11 -21.63 10.29
N ASP A 231 -12.66 -21.77 11.54
CA ASP A 231 -13.09 -22.84 12.43
C ASP A 231 -14.60 -22.76 12.71
N GLU A 232 -15.15 -21.56 12.89
CA GLU A 232 -16.60 -21.29 12.96
C GLU A 232 -17.34 -21.73 11.69
N LEU A 233 -16.92 -21.27 10.50
CA LEU A 233 -17.57 -21.60 9.24
C LEU A 233 -17.40 -23.07 8.85
N LEU A 234 -16.30 -23.71 9.25
CA LEU A 234 -16.05 -25.14 9.06
C LEU A 234 -16.95 -25.97 9.98
N ALA A 235 -17.17 -25.54 11.23
CA ALA A 235 -18.15 -26.16 12.13
C ALA A 235 -19.58 -26.02 11.60
N GLU A 236 -19.95 -24.86 11.05
CA GLU A 236 -21.26 -24.65 10.44
C GLU A 236 -21.44 -25.46 9.14
N ALA A 237 -20.40 -25.57 8.30
CA ALA A 237 -20.42 -26.41 7.10
C ALA A 237 -20.52 -27.91 7.44
N LYS A 238 -19.76 -28.38 8.45
CA LYS A 238 -19.90 -29.73 9.03
C LYS A 238 -21.34 -29.97 9.49
N LYS A 239 -21.96 -29.00 10.19
CA LYS A 239 -23.37 -29.08 10.61
C LYS A 239 -24.34 -29.13 9.42
N VAL A 240 -24.18 -28.30 8.40
CA VAL A 240 -25.04 -28.31 7.19
C VAL A 240 -24.93 -29.64 6.44
N PHE A 241 -23.73 -30.21 6.32
CA PHE A 241 -23.54 -31.56 5.80
C PHE A 241 -24.25 -32.58 6.68
N ASP A 242 -24.03 -32.53 8.00
CA ASP A 242 -24.56 -33.48 8.98
C ASP A 242 -26.09 -33.48 9.01
N GLU A 243 -26.74 -32.33 8.88
CA GLU A 243 -28.21 -32.15 8.88
C GLU A 243 -28.86 -32.50 7.53
N PHE A 244 -28.12 -32.52 6.41
CA PHE A 244 -28.67 -32.90 5.10
C PHE A 244 -29.18 -34.36 5.08
N PRO A 245 -30.38 -34.65 4.53
CA PRO A 245 -30.88 -36.02 4.38
C PRO A 245 -30.04 -36.85 3.41
N LYS A 246 -29.36 -37.89 3.92
CA LYS A 246 -28.43 -38.75 3.17
C LYS A 246 -28.86 -40.22 3.23
N MET A 247 -28.60 -40.97 2.17
CA MET A 247 -28.71 -42.45 2.15
C MET A 247 -27.32 -43.12 2.23
N GLY A 248 -27.30 -44.44 2.45
CA GLY A 248 -26.08 -45.28 2.37
C GLY A 248 -25.31 -45.52 3.66
N GLY A 249 -25.91 -45.25 4.81
CA GLY A 249 -25.32 -45.51 6.12
C GLY A 249 -24.15 -44.58 6.49
N GLU A 250 -23.64 -44.74 7.71
CA GLU A 250 -22.66 -43.80 8.25
C GLU A 250 -21.28 -43.90 7.60
N ALA A 251 -20.90 -45.06 7.03
CA ALA A 251 -19.58 -45.23 6.40
C ALA A 251 -19.41 -44.35 5.14
N ILE A 252 -20.45 -44.24 4.30
CA ILE A 252 -20.44 -43.37 3.11
C ILE A 252 -20.55 -41.90 3.53
N SER A 253 -21.35 -41.61 4.57
CA SER A 253 -21.48 -40.29 5.22
C SER A 253 -20.13 -39.78 5.72
N SER A 254 -19.42 -40.55 6.56
CA SER A 254 -18.09 -40.19 7.07
C SER A 254 -17.09 -39.98 5.95
N THR A 255 -16.95 -40.93 5.01
CA THR A 255 -15.99 -40.82 3.91
C THR A 255 -16.21 -39.54 3.07
N SER A 256 -17.47 -39.16 2.84
CA SER A 256 -17.84 -37.94 2.12
C SER A 256 -17.59 -36.68 2.96
N LYS A 257 -17.80 -36.77 4.28
CA LYS A 257 -17.53 -35.69 5.25
C LYS A 257 -16.03 -35.44 5.41
N ASP A 258 -15.21 -36.47 5.50
CA ASP A 258 -13.76 -36.39 5.63
C ASP A 258 -13.14 -35.77 4.36
N ALA A 259 -13.67 -36.13 3.18
CA ALA A 259 -13.32 -35.49 1.92
C ALA A 259 -13.72 -33.99 1.87
N LEU A 260 -14.95 -33.65 2.28
CA LEU A 260 -15.42 -32.26 2.41
C LEU A 260 -14.52 -31.44 3.36
N ILE A 261 -14.22 -31.98 4.55
CA ILE A 261 -13.39 -31.28 5.56
C ILE A 261 -12.03 -30.94 4.95
N LYS A 262 -11.38 -31.91 4.31
CA LYS A 262 -10.10 -31.69 3.63
C LYS A 262 -10.20 -30.64 2.51
N GLU A 263 -11.26 -30.66 1.70
CA GLU A 263 -11.48 -29.67 0.65
C GLU A 263 -11.59 -28.25 1.23
N LEU A 264 -12.33 -28.07 2.34
CA LEU A 264 -12.47 -26.77 3.00
C LEU A 264 -11.18 -26.31 3.70
N GLU A 265 -10.37 -27.22 4.23
CA GLU A 265 -9.05 -26.96 4.79
C GLU A 265 -8.02 -26.57 3.71
N ASP A 266 -8.04 -27.23 2.54
CA ASP A 266 -7.19 -26.86 1.40
C ASP A 266 -7.62 -25.51 0.78
N LEU A 267 -8.92 -25.22 0.70
CA LEU A 267 -9.44 -23.89 0.35
C LEU A 267 -9.04 -22.82 1.37
N PHE A 268 -9.04 -23.16 2.67
CA PHE A 268 -8.58 -22.24 3.72
C PHE A 268 -7.10 -21.93 3.61
N ARG A 269 -6.25 -22.94 3.33
CA ARG A 269 -4.81 -22.79 3.10
C ARG A 269 -4.53 -21.70 2.06
N HIS A 270 -5.26 -21.70 0.95
CA HIS A 270 -5.14 -20.67 -0.08
C HIS A 270 -5.56 -19.28 0.41
N PHE A 271 -6.70 -19.13 1.10
CA PHE A 271 -7.11 -17.84 1.67
C PHE A 271 -6.14 -17.30 2.75
N TYR A 272 -5.53 -18.20 3.53
CA TYR A 272 -4.54 -17.85 4.55
C TYR A 272 -3.23 -17.36 3.91
N GLU A 273 -2.74 -18.08 2.88
CA GLU A 273 -1.58 -17.67 2.09
C GLU A 273 -1.79 -16.34 1.35
N GLU A 274 -2.99 -16.09 0.81
CA GLU A 274 -3.33 -14.77 0.22
C GLU A 274 -3.20 -13.65 1.25
N GLU A 275 -3.81 -13.83 2.43
CA GLU A 275 -3.84 -12.80 3.47
C GLU A 275 -2.44 -12.57 4.07
N GLU A 276 -1.65 -13.62 4.28
CA GLU A 276 -0.28 -13.50 4.74
C GLU A 276 0.59 -12.71 3.74
N LYS A 277 0.46 -12.98 2.43
CA LYS A 277 1.19 -12.24 1.39
C LYS A 277 0.80 -10.75 1.38
N LEU A 278 -0.48 -10.44 1.56
CA LEU A 278 -0.97 -9.05 1.68
C LEU A 278 -0.41 -8.34 2.92
N ILE A 279 -0.42 -9.00 4.09
CA ILE A 279 0.12 -8.46 5.35
C ILE A 279 1.63 -8.18 5.22
N ARG A 280 2.39 -9.10 4.62
CA ARG A 280 3.84 -8.91 4.38
C ARG A 280 4.12 -7.68 3.51
N ILE A 281 3.44 -7.55 2.38
CA ILE A 281 3.58 -6.40 1.45
C ILE A 281 3.22 -5.08 2.15
N GLU A 282 2.14 -5.05 2.95
CA GLU A 282 1.75 -3.85 3.68
C GLU A 282 2.76 -3.48 4.77
N THR A 283 3.29 -4.47 5.49
CA THR A 283 4.33 -4.28 6.53
C THR A 283 5.65 -3.79 5.94
N GLU A 284 6.07 -4.33 4.81
CA GLU A 284 7.27 -3.88 4.08
C GLU A 284 7.10 -2.43 3.58
N ALA A 285 5.93 -2.09 3.05
CA ALA A 285 5.61 -0.73 2.61
C ALA A 285 5.54 0.26 3.79
N GLU A 286 5.06 -0.14 4.97
CA GLU A 286 5.14 0.68 6.18
C GLU A 286 6.58 0.87 6.67
N ALA A 287 7.39 -0.20 6.67
CA ALA A 287 8.80 -0.11 7.04
C ALA A 287 9.59 0.80 6.08
N GLN A 288 9.29 0.78 4.78
CA GLN A 288 9.87 1.72 3.81
C GLN A 288 9.42 3.16 4.12
N ARG A 289 8.11 3.43 4.28
CA ARG A 289 7.59 4.76 4.64
C ARG A 289 8.19 5.31 5.94
N GLN A 290 8.50 4.44 6.92
CA GLN A 290 9.19 4.84 8.14
C GLN A 290 10.67 5.18 7.90
N ARG A 291 11.39 4.41 7.07
CA ARG A 291 12.79 4.71 6.68
C ARG A 291 12.90 6.03 5.93
N GLU A 292 12.02 6.27 4.97
CA GLU A 292 11.95 7.51 4.20
C GLU A 292 11.77 8.73 5.12
N ARG A 293 10.83 8.67 6.07
CA ARG A 293 10.64 9.73 7.10
C ARG A 293 11.86 9.91 8.01
N GLN A 294 12.57 8.83 8.36
CA GLN A 294 13.79 8.93 9.16
C GLN A 294 14.97 9.53 8.37
N GLU A 295 15.08 9.25 7.07
CA GLU A 295 16.05 9.90 6.20
C GLU A 295 15.71 11.37 5.95
N GLU A 296 14.45 11.69 5.70
CA GLU A 296 14.00 13.07 5.54
C GLU A 296 14.30 13.90 6.80
N LYS A 297 13.94 13.39 7.99
CA LYS A 297 14.28 14.05 9.24
C LYS A 297 15.80 14.24 9.44
N LYS A 298 16.62 13.23 9.10
CA LYS A 298 18.09 13.38 9.14
C LYS A 298 18.61 14.43 8.16
N ARG A 299 18.02 14.55 6.98
CA ARG A 299 18.34 15.58 5.98
C ARG A 299 17.92 16.98 6.46
N GLU A 300 16.80 17.10 7.17
CA GLU A 300 16.40 18.35 7.83
C GLU A 300 17.33 18.73 8.98
N GLU A 301 17.64 17.78 9.88
CA GLU A 301 18.61 17.97 10.97
C GLU A 301 20.00 18.37 10.44
N GLN A 302 20.42 17.84 9.28
CA GLN A 302 21.66 18.26 8.61
C GLN A 302 21.55 19.67 8.03
N ARG A 303 20.50 20.00 7.28
CA ARG A 303 20.28 21.35 6.72
C ARG A 303 20.25 22.42 7.82
N GLU A 304 19.69 22.11 8.99
CA GLU A 304 19.64 23.05 10.10
C GLU A 304 21.02 23.24 10.75
N ARG A 305 21.83 22.18 10.89
CA ARG A 305 23.24 22.30 11.29
C ARG A 305 24.06 23.11 10.28
N GLU A 306 23.81 22.93 8.99
CA GLU A 306 24.47 23.69 7.92
C GLU A 306 24.10 25.17 7.97
N ARG A 307 22.81 25.51 8.19
CA ARG A 307 22.35 26.89 8.44
C ARG A 307 22.99 27.53 9.68
N ILE A 308 23.06 26.80 10.79
CA ILE A 308 23.70 27.27 12.02
C ILE A 308 25.19 27.55 11.77
N ALA A 309 25.91 26.61 11.16
CA ALA A 309 27.33 26.77 10.83
C ALA A 309 27.58 27.88 9.79
N GLU A 310 26.67 28.10 8.84
CA GLU A 310 26.74 29.24 7.92
C GLU A 310 26.53 30.58 8.64
N LYS A 311 25.56 30.66 9.56
CA LYS A 311 25.32 31.85 10.40
C LYS A 311 26.50 32.15 11.32
N GLU A 312 27.08 31.13 11.95
CA GLU A 312 28.31 31.29 12.73
C GLU A 312 29.47 31.81 11.86
N ARG A 313 29.61 31.29 10.63
CA ARG A 313 30.60 31.78 9.65
C ARG A 313 30.31 33.18 9.11
N SER A 314 29.05 33.64 9.03
CA SER A 314 28.75 35.03 8.68
C SER A 314 29.04 35.96 9.84
N GLU A 315 28.60 35.61 11.06
CA GLU A 315 28.91 36.39 12.27
C GLU A 315 30.42 36.47 12.56
N ALA A 316 31.17 35.40 12.31
CA ALA A 316 32.62 35.40 12.46
C ALA A 316 33.30 36.38 11.48
N ARG A 317 32.90 36.35 10.20
CA ARG A 317 33.40 37.27 9.17
C ARG A 317 32.98 38.72 9.42
N GLU A 318 31.79 38.95 9.96
CA GLU A 318 31.35 40.29 10.35
C GLU A 318 32.15 40.83 11.55
N LYS A 319 32.43 39.99 12.55
CA LYS A 319 33.34 40.31 13.68
C LYS A 319 34.79 40.54 13.23
N GLU A 320 35.24 39.85 12.18
CA GLU A 320 36.55 40.04 11.55
C GLU A 320 36.63 41.38 10.81
N ILE A 321 35.68 41.68 9.91
CA ILE A 321 35.56 42.96 9.21
C ILE A 321 35.43 44.13 10.21
N GLN A 322 34.72 43.95 11.32
CA GLN A 322 34.59 44.96 12.36
C GLN A 322 35.94 45.25 13.05
N ARG A 323 36.73 44.21 13.35
CA ARG A 323 38.10 44.36 13.88
C ARG A 323 39.03 45.05 12.88
N GLU A 324 38.93 44.72 11.59
CA GLU A 324 39.71 45.42 10.56
C GLU A 324 39.34 46.91 10.46
N ARG A 325 38.04 47.24 10.56
CA ARG A 325 37.55 48.64 10.61
C ARG A 325 37.97 49.38 11.89
N GLU A 326 38.17 48.67 13.00
CA GLU A 326 38.68 49.24 14.25
C GLU A 326 40.18 49.50 14.15
N ALA A 327 40.97 48.49 13.73
CA ALA A 327 42.40 48.63 13.47
C ALA A 327 42.73 49.66 12.36
N PHE A 328 41.86 49.83 11.37
CA PHE A 328 42.00 50.90 10.36
C PHE A 328 41.81 52.29 10.98
N ARG A 329 40.78 52.49 11.81
CA ARG A 329 40.54 53.76 12.52
C ARG A 329 41.62 54.08 13.54
N GLU A 330 42.19 53.07 14.22
CA GLU A 330 43.37 53.24 15.08
C GLU A 330 44.59 53.71 14.27
N ARG A 331 44.84 53.11 13.09
CA ARG A 331 45.92 53.54 12.18
C ARG A 331 45.70 54.94 11.62
N GLU A 332 44.46 55.28 11.26
CA GLU A 332 44.07 56.60 10.77
C GLU A 332 44.25 57.69 11.84
N THR A 333 43.79 57.45 13.07
CA THR A 333 43.99 58.38 14.19
C THR A 333 45.46 58.49 14.60
N ALA A 334 46.23 57.40 14.57
CA ALA A 334 47.68 57.44 14.80
C ALA A 334 48.42 58.22 13.69
N PHE A 335 48.03 58.07 12.42
CA PHE A 335 48.58 58.83 11.30
C PHE A 335 48.28 60.33 11.44
N LEU A 336 47.03 60.70 11.73
CA LEU A 336 46.63 62.10 11.96
C LEU A 336 47.35 62.70 13.17
N ALA A 337 47.58 61.93 14.24
CA ALA A 337 48.38 62.36 15.38
C ALA A 337 49.87 62.55 15.00
N GLN A 338 50.43 61.69 14.14
CA GLN A 338 51.79 61.82 13.63
C GLN A 338 51.95 63.02 12.69
N GLU A 339 50.95 63.30 11.84
CA GLU A 339 50.90 64.49 10.98
C GLU A 339 50.81 65.77 11.83
N ALA A 340 49.90 65.82 12.81
CA ALA A 340 49.78 66.94 13.73
C ALA A 340 51.07 67.18 14.54
N ALA A 341 51.70 66.12 15.05
CA ALA A 341 52.99 66.22 15.73
C ALA A 341 54.11 66.71 14.81
N SER A 342 54.11 66.27 13.53
CA SER A 342 55.09 66.73 12.53
C SER A 342 54.88 68.20 12.16
N LYS A 343 53.62 68.64 12.03
CA LYS A 343 53.25 70.04 11.79
C LYS A 343 53.64 70.95 12.95
N ALA A 344 53.34 70.56 14.19
CA ALA A 344 53.77 71.31 15.37
C ALA A 344 55.31 71.38 15.47
N LYS A 345 56.03 70.34 15.03
CA LYS A 345 57.50 70.35 14.97
C LYS A 345 58.02 71.33 13.90
N LEU A 346 57.33 71.44 12.77
CA LEU A 346 57.64 72.40 11.70
C LEU A 346 57.34 73.85 12.12
N GLU A 347 56.25 74.09 12.83
CA GLU A 347 55.88 75.40 13.38
C GLU A 347 56.94 75.87 14.41
N ASN A 348 57.35 75.01 15.35
CA ASN A 348 58.45 75.30 16.28
C ASN A 348 59.78 75.63 15.57
N LEU A 349 60.14 74.84 14.55
CA LEU A 349 61.36 75.07 13.76
C LEU A 349 61.29 76.40 12.96
N THR A 350 60.09 76.79 12.53
CA THR A 350 59.86 78.07 11.84
C THR A 350 60.04 79.26 12.78
N GLU A 351 59.53 79.17 14.02
CA GLU A 351 59.82 80.18 15.05
C GLU A 351 61.31 80.27 15.37
N GLU A 352 62.01 79.15 15.44
CA GLU A 352 63.44 79.09 15.75
C GLU A 352 64.28 79.78 14.67
N ILE A 353 63.99 79.50 13.39
CA ILE A 353 64.61 80.17 12.23
C ILE A 353 64.36 81.69 12.24
N ASP A 354 63.15 82.16 12.60
CA ASP A 354 62.86 83.59 12.66
C ASP A 354 63.49 84.30 13.88
N ARG A 355 63.75 83.58 14.99
CA ARG A 355 64.59 84.07 16.10
C ARG A 355 66.05 84.26 15.65
N GLU A 356 66.63 83.28 14.97
CA GLU A 356 67.99 83.40 14.40
C GLU A 356 68.09 84.56 13.39
N ARG A 357 67.12 84.67 12.47
CA ARG A 357 67.03 85.79 11.50
C ARG A 357 66.84 87.16 12.15
N LYS A 358 66.40 87.23 13.41
CA LYS A 358 66.36 88.49 14.16
C LYS A 358 67.74 88.81 14.73
N GLN A 359 68.38 87.85 15.39
CA GLN A 359 69.74 88.01 15.93
C GLN A 359 70.77 88.33 14.83
N ALA A 360 70.66 87.73 13.64
CA ALA A 360 71.51 88.01 12.49
C ALA A 360 71.40 89.46 11.98
N ARG A 361 70.19 90.05 12.03
CA ARG A 361 70.00 91.48 11.67
C ARG A 361 70.55 92.42 12.74
N GLU A 362 70.40 92.07 14.01
CA GLU A 362 70.97 92.83 15.14
C GLU A 362 72.52 92.79 15.17
N THR A 363 73.16 91.76 14.58
CA THR A 363 74.63 91.71 14.40
C THR A 363 75.11 92.40 13.11
N GLU A 364 74.40 92.29 11.98
CA GLU A 364 74.68 93.08 10.78
C GLU A 364 74.64 94.59 11.08
N GLU A 365 73.61 95.05 11.80
CA GLU A 365 73.46 96.48 12.13
C GLU A 365 74.59 97.01 13.01
N LYS A 366 75.11 96.18 13.94
CA LYS A 366 76.32 96.50 14.72
C LYS A 366 77.57 96.60 13.85
N MET A 367 77.84 95.62 12.98
CA MET A 367 78.99 95.67 12.07
C MET A 367 78.94 96.87 11.11
N ARG A 368 77.73 97.23 10.65
CA ARG A 368 77.52 98.38 9.76
C ARG A 368 77.86 99.71 10.44
N ASN A 369 77.51 99.86 11.72
CA ASN A 369 77.85 101.04 12.52
C ASN A 369 79.35 101.11 12.86
N GLU A 370 80.02 99.98 13.14
CA GLU A 370 81.48 99.96 13.31
C GLU A 370 82.25 100.35 12.03
N MET A 371 81.81 99.91 10.85
CA MET A 371 82.43 100.34 9.59
C MET A 371 82.27 101.85 9.37
N LEU A 372 81.11 102.42 9.71
CA LEU A 372 80.84 103.85 9.54
C LEU A 372 81.79 104.71 10.40
N ALA A 373 82.03 104.29 11.65
CA ALA A 373 82.96 104.96 12.56
C ALA A 373 84.41 104.94 12.01
N LYS A 374 84.89 103.77 11.56
CA LYS A 374 86.26 103.61 11.01
C LYS A 374 86.45 104.35 9.69
N GLY A 375 85.39 104.54 8.89
CA GLY A 375 85.43 105.35 7.67
C GLY A 375 85.76 106.83 7.92
N ILE A 376 85.14 107.43 8.95
CA ILE A 376 85.34 108.84 9.33
C ILE A 376 86.77 109.09 9.81
N GLU A 377 87.35 108.13 10.55
CA GLU A 377 88.71 108.20 11.07
C GLU A 377 89.76 108.19 9.94
N ILE A 378 89.57 107.36 8.92
CA ILE A 378 90.43 107.29 7.73
C ILE A 378 90.38 108.59 6.89
N GLU A 379 89.21 109.24 6.79
CA GLU A 379 89.09 110.48 6.01
C GLU A 379 89.80 111.67 6.68
N ASN A 380 89.76 111.74 8.02
CA ASN A 380 90.50 112.75 8.78
C ASN A 380 92.03 112.57 8.65
N LEU A 381 92.53 111.34 8.65
CA LEU A 381 93.95 111.04 8.39
C LEU A 381 94.38 111.47 6.98
N ARG A 382 93.56 111.22 5.96
CA ARG A 382 93.84 111.65 4.57
C ARG A 382 93.99 113.18 4.45
N LYS A 383 93.08 113.95 5.06
CA LYS A 383 93.11 115.43 5.02
C LYS A 383 94.36 116.01 5.70
N SER A 384 94.92 115.32 6.69
CA SER A 384 96.17 115.73 7.35
C SER A 384 97.40 115.47 6.48
N ILE A 385 97.43 114.36 5.73
CA ILE A 385 98.54 114.01 4.82
C ILE A 385 98.63 114.99 3.64
N GLU A 386 97.50 115.32 3.01
CA GLU A 386 97.46 116.22 1.85
C GLU A 386 97.95 117.64 2.18
N LYS A 387 97.71 118.10 3.41
CA LYS A 387 98.18 119.40 3.91
C LYS A 387 99.71 119.45 4.01
N ASN A 388 100.34 118.38 4.50
CA ASN A 388 101.79 118.31 4.66
C ASN A 388 102.53 118.15 3.31
N GLN A 389 101.96 117.39 2.37
CA GLN A 389 102.57 117.20 1.03
C GLN A 389 102.72 118.51 0.25
N LYS A 390 101.75 119.44 0.35
CA LYS A 390 101.82 120.76 -0.28
C LYS A 390 102.92 121.67 0.32
N GLN A 391 103.41 121.36 1.52
CA GLN A 391 104.47 122.11 2.18
C GLN A 391 105.88 121.60 1.83
N VAL A 392 106.02 120.30 1.51
CA VAL A 392 107.30 119.70 1.06
C VAL A 392 107.63 120.06 -0.39
N ALA A 393 106.63 120.04 -1.28
CA ALA A 393 106.79 120.36 -2.70
C ALA A 393 107.34 121.78 -2.96
N ALA A 394 107.07 122.73 -2.06
CA ALA A 394 107.55 124.10 -2.15
C ALA A 394 109.06 124.27 -1.84
N ILE A 395 109.69 123.29 -1.20
CA ILE A 395 111.10 123.37 -0.78
C ILE A 395 112.03 122.67 -1.78
N GLN A 396 111.58 121.56 -2.39
CA GLN A 396 112.42 120.75 -3.29
C GLN A 396 112.64 121.39 -4.67
N LEU A 397 111.83 122.37 -5.08
CA LEU A 397 112.03 123.11 -6.34
C LEU A 397 113.30 124.01 -6.32
N SER A 398 113.98 124.15 -5.19
CA SER A 398 115.16 124.99 -5.02
C SER A 398 116.50 124.25 -5.12
N THR A 399 116.51 122.94 -5.41
CA THR A 399 117.73 122.10 -5.30
C THR A 399 118.15 121.43 -6.62
N GLU A 400 117.34 121.51 -7.68
CA GLU A 400 117.61 120.91 -9.01
C GLU A 400 118.53 121.80 -9.89
N VAL A 401 119.65 122.24 -9.32
CA VAL A 401 120.67 123.09 -10.00
C VAL A 401 122.08 122.50 -9.91
N ILE A 402 122.32 121.48 -9.07
CA ILE A 402 123.69 121.05 -8.70
C ILE A 402 124.22 119.81 -9.44
N ARG A 403 123.41 118.78 -9.71
CA ARG A 403 123.81 117.53 -10.42
C ARG A 403 122.57 116.90 -11.08
N LEU A 404 122.48 116.60 -12.38
CA LEU A 404 123.49 116.51 -13.44
C LEU A 404 124.74 115.67 -13.09
N VAL A 405 124.62 114.34 -13.21
CA VAL A 405 125.62 113.40 -13.79
C VAL A 405 125.08 111.96 -13.65
N ALA A 406 125.35 111.11 -14.66
CA ALA A 406 124.92 109.70 -14.83
C ALA A 406 123.39 109.54 -15.03
N ASN A 407 122.89 108.93 -16.12
CA ASN A 407 123.16 107.60 -16.72
C ASN A 407 122.81 106.44 -15.76
N GLY A 408 122.06 105.40 -16.12
CA GLY A 408 121.40 105.07 -17.40
C GLY A 408 121.55 103.58 -17.75
N VAL A 409 120.76 103.11 -18.74
CA VAL A 409 121.05 101.93 -19.61
C VAL A 409 121.06 100.52 -18.96
N GLN A 410 120.13 99.64 -19.43
CA GLN A 410 120.19 98.15 -19.52
C GLN A 410 120.56 97.34 -18.23
N GLY A 411 120.00 96.17 -17.90
CA GLY A 411 119.43 95.09 -18.71
C GLY A 411 119.94 93.73 -18.19
N THR A 412 119.06 92.72 -18.17
CA THR A 412 119.32 91.26 -17.96
C THR A 412 119.57 90.71 -16.54
N SER A 413 118.83 89.63 -16.22
CA SER A 413 119.34 88.31 -15.77
C SER A 413 118.68 87.67 -14.53
N ALA A 414 118.28 86.40 -14.71
CA ALA A 414 118.23 85.28 -13.75
C ALA A 414 117.44 85.34 -12.40
N CYS A 415 116.21 84.80 -12.46
CA CYS A 415 115.80 83.53 -11.79
C CYS A 415 115.41 83.45 -10.28
N VAL A 416 114.60 82.41 -9.98
CA VAL A 416 114.30 81.74 -8.69
C VAL A 416 113.13 82.23 -7.79
N GLN A 417 112.07 81.39 -7.76
CA GLN A 417 111.08 81.09 -6.68
C GLN A 417 109.95 82.06 -6.24
N SER A 418 108.74 81.47 -6.22
CA SER A 418 107.64 81.64 -5.22
C SER A 418 106.80 82.94 -5.24
N LEU A 419 105.52 83.00 -4.81
CA LEU A 419 104.45 81.99 -4.58
C LEU A 419 103.07 82.71 -4.52
N ILE A 420 101.95 81.98 -4.69
CA ILE A 420 100.57 82.31 -4.24
C ILE A 420 99.76 83.43 -4.97
N ARG A 421 98.82 83.00 -5.84
CA ARG A 421 97.38 83.44 -6.02
C ARG A 421 97.02 84.92 -6.31
N PRO A 422 95.74 85.26 -6.64
CA PRO A 422 94.63 84.51 -7.31
C PRO A 422 93.99 85.29 -8.51
N GLY A 423 93.00 84.71 -9.22
CA GLY A 423 92.11 85.51 -10.10
C GLY A 423 91.10 84.79 -11.01
N THR A 424 89.81 84.85 -10.67
CA THR A 424 88.60 85.01 -11.54
C THR A 424 88.37 84.27 -12.87
N GLN A 425 87.20 83.56 -12.95
CA GLN A 425 86.13 83.60 -14.00
C GLN A 425 86.45 83.18 -15.45
N SER A 426 85.56 82.60 -16.28
CA SER A 426 84.11 82.25 -16.25
C SER A 426 83.83 81.14 -17.32
N ALA A 427 82.64 80.56 -17.60
CA ALA A 427 81.25 80.69 -17.11
C ALA A 427 80.63 79.26 -16.88
N MET A 428 79.51 78.73 -17.42
CA MET A 428 78.42 79.17 -18.34
C MET A 428 77.11 78.33 -18.11
N GLN A 429 76.21 78.19 -19.11
CA GLN A 429 74.85 77.61 -19.05
C GLN A 429 74.42 77.02 -20.43
N PRO A 430 73.23 76.38 -20.66
CA PRO A 430 72.04 76.12 -19.79
C PRO A 430 71.75 74.59 -19.60
N ALA A 431 70.56 73.93 -19.55
CA ALA A 431 69.16 74.25 -19.91
C ALA A 431 68.02 73.40 -19.23
N MET A 432 66.85 73.32 -19.87
CA MET A 432 65.49 73.03 -19.36
C MET A 432 64.91 71.60 -19.61
N GLN A 433 64.11 71.08 -18.64
CA GLN A 433 62.70 70.55 -18.66
C GLN A 433 62.06 69.88 -19.93
N PRO A 434 60.89 69.17 -19.84
CA PRO A 434 60.28 68.31 -18.78
C PRO A 434 59.53 67.05 -19.37
N ALA A 435 58.42 66.59 -18.73
CA ALA A 435 57.38 65.61 -19.15
C ALA A 435 57.65 64.09 -18.88
N MET A 436 56.67 63.16 -18.96
CA MET A 436 55.32 63.02 -18.32
C MET A 436 54.78 61.59 -18.62
N GLN A 437 53.99 60.97 -17.71
CA GLN A 437 53.22 59.71 -17.89
C GLN A 437 53.95 58.38 -18.24
N PRO A 438 53.45 57.24 -17.72
CA PRO A 438 53.50 55.93 -18.39
C PRO A 438 52.15 55.59 -19.04
N ALA A 439 52.16 54.85 -20.16
CA ALA A 439 50.95 54.39 -20.82
C ALA A 439 50.98 52.88 -21.13
N MET A 440 49.84 52.24 -20.87
CA MET A 440 49.21 51.12 -21.61
C MET A 440 50.08 50.26 -22.55
N HIS A 441 50.05 48.93 -22.36
CA HIS A 441 49.31 48.09 -23.31
C HIS A 441 48.95 46.67 -22.81
N PRO A 442 47.74 46.17 -23.06
CA PRO A 442 47.41 44.73 -23.08
C PRO A 442 47.55 44.15 -24.51
N LEU A 443 47.54 42.81 -24.68
CA LEU A 443 46.93 42.10 -25.84
C LEU A 443 47.07 40.55 -25.77
N HIS A 444 45.92 39.84 -25.84
CA HIS A 444 45.72 38.45 -26.33
C HIS A 444 46.50 37.29 -25.61
N ILE A 445 46.13 36.01 -25.69
CA ILE A 445 45.74 35.12 -26.82
C ILE A 445 44.75 34.01 -26.37
N LEU A 446 43.95 33.51 -27.34
CA LEU A 446 43.03 32.33 -27.42
C LEU A 446 42.51 31.64 -26.12
N GLN A 447 41.22 31.34 -25.91
CA GLN A 447 40.19 30.62 -26.72
C GLN A 447 40.38 29.10 -26.99
N LEU A 448 39.39 28.37 -26.45
CA LEU A 448 38.66 27.22 -27.04
C LEU A 448 39.20 25.78 -26.97
N LEU A 449 38.21 24.87 -26.92
CA LEU A 449 38.22 23.39 -26.95
C LEU A 449 38.76 22.66 -25.69
N GLY A 450 38.09 21.59 -25.21
CA GLY A 450 36.84 21.02 -25.70
C GLY A 450 36.23 19.89 -24.84
N ASN A 451 35.05 19.43 -25.29
CA ASN A 451 34.18 18.42 -24.66
C ASN A 451 34.87 17.06 -24.37
N LEU A 452 34.37 16.34 -23.35
CA LEU A 452 34.18 14.87 -23.28
C LEU A 452 33.37 14.54 -22.00
N THR A 453 32.02 14.50 -22.05
CA THR A 453 31.14 13.32 -22.24
C THR A 453 30.92 12.38 -21.05
N ARG A 454 29.63 12.04 -20.82
CA ARG A 454 29.06 10.82 -20.18
C ARG A 454 29.36 10.58 -18.69
N LYS A 455 28.32 10.69 -17.87
CA LYS A 455 27.33 9.60 -17.77
C LYS A 455 25.92 10.17 -17.65
#